data_AF-A0A813XGE9-F1
#
_entry.id   AF-A0A813XGE9-F1
#
_cell.length_a   1.000
_cell.length_b   1.000
_cell.length_c   1.000
_cell.angle_alpha   90.00
_cell.angle_beta   90.00
_cell.angle_gamma   90.00
#
_symmetry.space_group_name_H-M   'P 1'
#
loop_
_entity.id
_entity.type
_entity.pdbx_description
1 polymer ?
#
loop_
_entity_poly.entity_id
_entity_poly.type
_entity_poly.pdbx_seq_one_letter_code
_entity_poly.pdbx_strand_id
1 'polypeptide(L)'
;MYLYLVGGTILELNLLMFAGHYYEVNGHLTNNLIVYVILFTFFLCEYFWHEYVHLYTFDFVAEAVGFKLTWGCLVFYPFFYPIGIWAIAEQNIPCQIRSNFVLFSVVALFVIGWCLSRGANNQKYLFKTKPKANYLFNLIQPKTINNKLLCSGFWSLSRHINYLGDTLMACSLALLCFIDCSSKTYLPWLYPMYYVLLFIFRERADNKICQKKYGYDWKEYCQRVPYRIIPFIY
;
A
#
# COMPACT_ATOMS: atom_id res chain seq x y z
N MET A 1 -2.17 17.59 -2.58
CA MET A 1 -1.41 17.10 -1.42
C MET A 1 -2.02 17.49 -0.08
N TYR A 2 -2.52 18.71 0.10
CA TYR A 2 -3.13 19.16 1.37
C TYR A 2 -4.10 18.16 2.01
N LEU A 3 -5.09 17.64 1.27
CA LEU A 3 -6.05 16.65 1.80
C LEU A 3 -5.39 15.38 2.33
N TYR A 4 -4.35 14.89 1.65
CA TYR A 4 -3.59 13.71 2.08
C TYR A 4 -2.72 13.98 3.29
N LEU A 5 -2.12 15.18 3.37
CA LEU A 5 -1.36 15.60 4.55
C LEU A 5 -2.25 15.62 5.78
N VAL A 6 -3.36 16.37 5.73
CA VAL A 6 -4.31 16.47 6.85
C VAL A 6 -4.86 15.09 7.21
N GLY A 7 -5.31 14.33 6.22
CA GLY A 7 -5.83 12.98 6.44
C GLY A 7 -4.82 12.03 7.09
N GLY A 8 -3.57 12.03 6.61
CA GLY A 8 -2.52 11.16 7.17
C GLY A 8 -2.03 11.59 8.54
N THR A 9 -2.03 12.89 8.83
CA THR A 9 -1.78 13.36 10.20
C THR A 9 -2.89 12.91 11.15
N ILE A 10 -4.17 13.01 10.76
CA ILE A 10 -5.28 12.51 11.58
C ILE A 10 -5.16 11.00 11.77
N LEU A 11 -4.77 10.25 10.72
CA LEU A 11 -4.55 8.81 10.82
C LEU A 11 -3.47 8.45 11.84
N GLU A 12 -2.30 9.12 11.79
CA GLU A 12 -1.22 8.91 12.75
C GLU A 12 -1.68 9.21 14.18
N LEU A 13 -2.39 10.32 14.38
CA LEU A 13 -2.95 10.67 15.69
C LEU A 13 -3.94 9.62 16.21
N ASN A 14 -4.82 9.10 15.34
CA ASN A 14 -5.73 8.03 15.70
C ASN A 14 -4.99 6.73 16.05
N LEU A 15 -3.95 6.36 15.30
CA LEU A 15 -3.12 5.18 15.60
C LEU A 15 -2.47 5.28 16.99
N LEU A 16 -1.86 6.43 17.30
CA LEU A 16 -1.24 6.69 18.60
C LEU A 16 -2.28 6.76 19.73
N MET A 17 -3.46 7.33 19.47
CA MET A 17 -4.57 7.37 20.43
C MET A 17 -5.06 5.96 20.78
N PHE A 18 -5.29 5.09 19.80
CA PHE A 18 -5.72 3.71 20.07
C PHE A 18 -4.64 2.90 20.80
N ALA A 19 -3.37 3.12 20.48
CA ALA A 19 -2.26 2.51 21.22
C ALA A 19 -2.19 3.01 22.67
N GLY A 20 -2.38 4.31 22.90
CA GLY A 20 -2.46 4.91 24.23
C GLY A 20 -3.63 4.35 25.04
N HIS A 21 -4.82 4.28 24.44
CA HIS A 21 -5.99 3.68 25.09
C HIS A 21 -5.76 2.21 25.46
N TYR A 22 -5.16 1.43 24.56
CA TYR A 22 -4.81 0.04 24.85
C TYR A 22 -3.87 -0.07 26.07
N TYR A 23 -2.90 0.84 26.19
CA TYR A 23 -2.00 0.92 27.34
C TYR A 23 -2.75 1.25 28.63
N GLU A 24 -3.69 2.20 28.60
CA GLU A 24 -4.51 2.56 29.77
C GLU A 24 -5.35 1.38 30.27
N VAL A 25 -5.90 0.58 29.35
CA VAL A 25 -6.72 -0.59 29.67
C VAL A 25 -5.89 -1.76 30.20
N ASN A 26 -4.73 -2.04 29.59
CA ASN A 26 -3.94 -3.26 29.87
C ASN A 26 -2.69 -3.02 30.74
N GLY A 27 -2.29 -1.77 30.96
CA GLY A 27 -1.07 -1.38 31.67
C GLY A 27 0.25 -1.65 30.92
N HIS A 28 0.19 -2.22 29.71
CA HIS A 28 1.34 -2.51 28.86
C HIS A 28 0.93 -2.62 27.38
N LEU A 29 1.90 -2.44 26.47
CA LEU A 29 1.72 -2.70 25.04
C LEU A 29 2.28 -4.07 24.68
N THR A 30 1.55 -4.82 23.85
CA THR A 30 2.01 -6.13 23.36
C THR A 30 2.95 -5.97 22.17
N ASN A 31 3.79 -6.99 21.91
CA ASN A 31 4.82 -6.94 20.87
C ASN A 31 4.27 -6.68 19.46
N ASN A 32 3.19 -7.35 19.10
CA ASN A 32 2.48 -7.20 17.83
C ASN A 32 1.84 -5.81 17.69
N LEU A 33 1.32 -5.23 18.77
CA LEU A 33 0.77 -3.88 18.75
C LEU A 33 1.87 -2.83 18.52
N ILE A 34 3.00 -2.96 19.22
CA ILE A 34 4.17 -2.09 19.02
C ILE A 34 4.63 -2.19 17.56
N VAL A 35 4.77 -3.41 17.03
CA VAL A 35 5.16 -3.62 15.62
C VAL A 35 4.10 -3.05 14.66
N TYR A 36 2.81 -3.20 14.94
CA TYR A 36 1.73 -2.65 14.13
C TYR A 36 1.86 -1.14 14.02
N VAL A 37 1.97 -0.44 15.16
CA VAL A 37 2.13 1.01 15.19
C VAL A 37 3.39 1.43 14.45
N ILE A 38 4.55 0.79 14.71
CA ILE A 38 5.81 1.11 14.02
C ILE A 38 5.69 0.95 12.50
N LEU A 39 5.12 -0.16 12.01
CA LEU A 39 4.99 -0.40 10.58
C LEU A 39 3.99 0.57 9.92
N PHE A 40 2.91 0.92 10.62
CA PHE A 40 1.92 1.87 10.09
C PHE A 40 2.47 3.31 10.10
N THR A 41 3.12 3.73 11.18
CA THR A 41 3.84 5.01 11.24
C THR A 41 4.93 5.07 10.17
N PHE A 42 5.69 3.98 9.97
CA PHE A 42 6.66 3.89 8.87
C PHE A 42 5.97 4.12 7.52
N PHE A 43 4.86 3.43 7.24
CA PHE A 43 4.09 3.61 6.00
C PHE A 43 3.68 5.08 5.80
N LEU A 44 3.24 5.77 6.84
CA LEU A 44 2.82 7.18 6.78
C LEU A 44 4.00 8.14 6.56
N CYS A 45 5.06 7.98 7.35
CA CYS A 45 6.28 8.78 7.20
C CYS A 45 6.89 8.58 5.82
N GLU A 46 6.93 7.35 5.32
CA GLU A 46 7.47 7.00 4.02
C GLU A 46 6.63 7.57 2.86
N TYR A 47 5.30 7.56 3.01
CA TYR A 47 4.36 8.20 2.10
C TYR A 47 4.65 9.71 2.00
N PHE A 48 4.79 10.41 3.13
CA PHE A 48 5.06 11.84 3.14
C PHE A 48 6.47 12.19 2.67
N TRP A 49 7.48 11.40 3.04
CA TRP A 49 8.85 11.58 2.56
C TRP A 49 8.94 11.54 1.03
N HIS A 50 8.15 10.67 0.39
CA HIS A 50 8.11 10.51 -1.05
C HIS A 50 6.93 11.22 -1.73
N GLU A 51 6.43 12.32 -1.15
CA GLU A 51 5.37 13.16 -1.71
C GLU A 51 5.55 13.44 -3.22
N TYR A 52 6.78 13.72 -3.65
CA TYR A 52 7.10 14.01 -5.05
C TYR A 52 6.79 12.85 -6.01
N VAL A 53 6.90 11.59 -5.56
CA VAL A 53 6.56 10.40 -6.36
C VAL A 53 5.05 10.31 -6.55
N HIS A 54 4.28 10.75 -5.54
CA HIS A 54 2.83 10.66 -5.54
C HIS A 54 2.18 11.56 -6.61
N LEU A 55 2.86 12.62 -7.06
CA LEU A 55 2.43 13.45 -8.19
C LEU A 55 2.26 12.67 -9.52
N TYR A 56 2.86 11.48 -9.63
CA TYR A 56 2.76 10.59 -10.79
C TYR A 56 1.77 9.43 -10.58
N THR A 57 0.98 9.47 -9.51
CA THR A 57 -0.05 8.47 -9.21
C THR A 57 -1.38 8.81 -9.86
N PHE A 58 -2.24 7.81 -9.98
CA PHE A 58 -3.51 7.94 -10.69
C PHE A 58 -4.44 9.00 -10.07
N ASP A 59 -4.45 9.17 -8.75
CA ASP A 59 -5.36 10.14 -8.10
C ASP A 59 -5.04 11.58 -8.52
N PHE A 60 -3.77 11.94 -8.58
CA PHE A 60 -3.35 13.29 -8.99
C PHE A 60 -3.45 13.54 -10.49
N VAL A 61 -3.36 12.48 -11.31
CA VAL A 61 -3.35 12.61 -12.78
C VAL A 61 -4.76 12.49 -13.37
N ALA A 62 -5.64 11.68 -12.78
CA ALA A 62 -6.91 11.30 -13.38
C ALA A 62 -8.14 11.70 -12.55
N GLU A 63 -8.00 12.01 -11.25
CA GLU A 63 -9.15 12.35 -10.40
C GLU A 63 -9.24 13.85 -10.13
N ALA A 64 -10.44 14.40 -10.32
CA ALA A 64 -10.73 15.78 -9.93
C ALA A 64 -11.01 15.87 -8.42
N VAL A 65 -10.61 17.00 -7.81
CA VAL A 65 -10.98 17.28 -6.42
C VAL A 65 -12.49 17.44 -6.33
N GLY A 66 -13.11 16.67 -5.43
CA GLY A 66 -14.55 16.69 -5.20
C GLY A 66 -14.90 15.90 -3.95
N PHE A 67 -16.19 15.59 -3.78
CA PHE A 67 -16.69 14.89 -2.59
C PHE A 67 -15.95 13.58 -2.33
N LYS A 68 -15.78 12.73 -3.35
CA LYS A 68 -15.08 11.44 -3.24
C LYS A 68 -13.69 11.58 -2.62
N LEU A 69 -12.87 12.47 -3.16
CA LEU A 69 -11.49 12.66 -2.70
C LEU A 69 -11.46 13.32 -1.33
N THR A 70 -12.32 14.31 -1.09
CA THR A 70 -12.39 15.04 0.19
C THR A 70 -12.84 14.14 1.33
N TRP A 71 -13.95 13.43 1.16
CA TRP A 71 -14.45 12.47 2.14
C TRP A 71 -13.48 11.29 2.31
N GLY A 72 -12.92 10.80 1.21
CA GLY A 72 -11.92 9.74 1.21
C GLY A 72 -10.71 10.08 2.08
N CYS A 73 -10.12 11.27 1.89
CA CYS A 73 -8.93 11.68 2.62
C CYS A 73 -9.21 12.13 4.05
N LEU A 74 -10.31 12.83 4.32
CA LEU A 74 -10.56 13.45 5.63
C LEU A 74 -11.40 12.60 6.58
N VAL A 75 -12.16 11.63 6.06
CA VAL A 75 -13.11 10.83 6.87
C VAL A 75 -12.85 9.34 6.71
N PHE A 76 -12.83 8.81 5.50
CA PHE A 76 -12.68 7.36 5.35
C PHE A 76 -11.28 6.90 5.76
N TYR A 77 -10.26 7.45 5.13
CA TYR A 77 -8.87 7.06 5.35
C TYR A 77 -8.46 7.15 6.84
N PRO A 78 -8.66 8.26 7.57
CA PRO A 78 -8.13 8.38 8.92
C PRO A 78 -8.86 7.53 9.97
N PHE A 79 -10.10 7.14 9.70
CA PHE A 79 -10.95 6.44 10.68
C PHE A 79 -11.16 4.96 10.33
N PHE A 80 -11.05 4.58 9.05
CA PHE A 80 -11.17 3.18 8.63
C PHE A 80 -9.82 2.44 8.60
N TYR A 81 -8.73 3.10 8.21
CA TYR A 81 -7.42 2.43 8.12
C TYR A 81 -6.92 1.82 9.45
N PRO A 82 -7.14 2.45 10.63
CA PRO A 82 -6.73 1.86 11.90
C PRO A 82 -7.73 0.81 12.42
N ILE A 83 -8.63 0.27 11.58
CA ILE A 83 -9.64 -0.74 11.99
C ILE A 83 -9.03 -1.96 12.69
N GLY A 84 -7.78 -2.30 12.37
CA GLY A 84 -7.04 -3.37 13.04
C GLY A 84 -6.82 -3.09 14.53
N ILE A 85 -6.20 -1.94 14.85
CA ILE A 85 -5.95 -1.54 16.24
C ILE A 85 -7.25 -1.16 16.96
N TRP A 86 -8.18 -0.50 16.27
CA TRP A 86 -9.50 -0.17 16.82
C TRP A 86 -10.25 -1.41 17.28
N ALA A 87 -10.23 -2.50 16.50
CA ALA A 87 -10.91 -3.74 16.85
C ALA A 87 -10.36 -4.41 18.11
N ILE A 88 -9.13 -4.09 18.53
CA ILE A 88 -8.45 -4.68 19.69
C ILE A 88 -8.22 -3.71 20.85
N ALA A 89 -8.53 -2.42 20.68
CA ALA A 89 -8.18 -1.36 21.63
C ALA A 89 -8.81 -1.54 23.03
N GLU A 90 -10.06 -2.02 23.09
CA GLU A 90 -10.81 -2.22 24.35
C GLU A 90 -10.65 -3.62 24.96
N GLN A 91 -9.78 -4.46 24.41
CA GLN A 91 -9.69 -5.85 24.84
C GLN A 91 -8.82 -6.00 26.08
N ASN A 92 -9.41 -6.60 27.12
CA ASN A 92 -8.74 -6.90 28.40
C ASN A 92 -7.84 -8.15 28.35
N ILE A 93 -7.88 -8.92 27.26
CA ILE A 93 -7.02 -10.09 27.08
C ILE A 93 -5.92 -9.71 26.09
N PRO A 94 -4.64 -9.75 26.48
CA PRO A 94 -3.57 -9.27 25.63
C PRO A 94 -3.44 -10.15 24.39
N CYS A 95 -3.61 -9.54 23.21
CA CYS A 95 -3.23 -10.17 21.96
C CYS A 95 -1.72 -10.06 21.84
N GLN A 96 -1.01 -11.17 21.93
CA GLN A 96 0.46 -11.22 21.86
C GLN A 96 0.90 -12.40 21.00
N ILE A 97 1.66 -12.12 19.94
CA ILE A 97 2.26 -13.16 19.10
C ILE A 97 3.43 -13.76 19.87
N ARG A 98 3.31 -15.02 20.29
CA ARG A 98 4.32 -15.68 21.14
C ARG A 98 5.55 -16.14 20.35
N SER A 99 5.36 -16.50 19.09
CA SER A 99 6.44 -17.01 18.24
C SER A 99 7.16 -15.86 17.54
N ASN A 100 8.43 -15.65 17.89
CA ASN A 100 9.31 -14.69 17.22
C ASN A 100 9.43 -14.97 15.72
N PHE A 101 9.41 -16.25 15.31
CA PHE A 101 9.42 -16.64 13.90
C PHE A 101 8.17 -16.15 13.17
N VAL A 102 7.00 -16.24 13.81
CA VAL A 102 5.74 -15.76 13.22
C VAL A 102 5.76 -14.24 13.12
N LEU A 103 6.16 -13.53 14.19
CA LEU A 103 6.28 -12.08 14.18
C LEU A 103 7.25 -11.60 13.08
N PHE A 104 8.41 -12.23 12.96
CA PHE A 104 9.39 -11.94 11.90
C PHE A 104 8.80 -12.19 10.51
N SER A 105 8.08 -13.29 10.32
CA SER A 105 7.45 -13.63 9.04
C SER A 105 6.40 -12.60 8.62
N VAL A 106 5.62 -12.07 9.58
CA VAL A 106 4.64 -11.01 9.34
C VAL A 106 5.33 -9.69 8.97
N VAL A 107 6.41 -9.33 9.66
CA VAL A 107 7.21 -8.14 9.30
C VAL A 107 7.87 -8.31 7.92
N ALA A 108 8.41 -9.49 7.60
CA ALA A 108 8.98 -9.79 6.30
C ALA A 108 7.94 -9.63 5.18
N LEU A 109 6.70 -10.07 5.41
CA LEU A 109 5.59 -9.86 4.46
C LEU A 109 5.34 -8.37 4.19
N PHE A 110 5.37 -7.53 5.24
CA PHE A 110 5.26 -6.08 5.10
C PHE A 110 6.39 -5.51 4.26
N VAL A 111 7.64 -5.88 4.57
CA VAL A 111 8.83 -5.40 3.85
C VAL A 111 8.81 -5.82 2.38
N ILE A 112 8.40 -7.06 2.07
CA ILE A 112 8.21 -7.51 0.69
C ILE A 112 7.16 -6.65 -0.01
N GLY A 113 6.02 -6.41 0.65
CA GLY A 113 4.97 -5.54 0.12
C GLY A 113 5.46 -4.13 -0.18
N TRP A 114 6.20 -3.53 0.77
CA TRP A 114 6.82 -2.22 0.62
C TRP A 114 7.82 -2.18 -0.55
N CYS A 115 8.70 -3.18 -0.66
CA CYS A 115 9.64 -3.31 -1.77
C CYS A 115 8.95 -3.35 -3.13
N LEU A 116 7.84 -4.10 -3.25
CA LEU A 116 7.04 -4.15 -4.48
C LEU A 116 6.36 -2.81 -4.79
N SER A 117 5.74 -2.18 -3.78
CA SER A 117 5.03 -0.90 -3.96
C SER A 117 5.98 0.25 -4.25
N ARG A 118 6.88 0.54 -3.31
CA ARG A 118 7.81 1.67 -3.44
C ARG A 118 8.83 1.45 -4.54
N GLY A 119 9.35 0.22 -4.69
CA GLY A 119 10.29 -0.12 -5.76
C GLY A 119 9.69 0.13 -7.15
N ALA A 120 8.47 -0.33 -7.39
CA ALA A 120 7.77 -0.10 -8.67
C ALA A 120 7.49 1.39 -8.91
N ASN A 121 7.00 2.11 -7.90
CA ASN A 121 6.69 3.54 -7.99
C ASN A 121 7.95 4.37 -8.27
N ASN A 122 9.05 4.11 -7.55
CA ASN A 122 10.34 4.77 -7.79
C ASN A 122 10.91 4.44 -9.16
N GLN A 123 10.80 3.19 -9.62
CA GLN A 123 11.23 2.79 -10.96
C GLN A 123 10.47 3.56 -12.04
N LYS A 124 9.14 3.71 -11.89
CA LYS A 124 8.31 4.50 -12.81
C LYS A 124 8.65 5.99 -12.76
N TYR A 125 8.84 6.54 -11.56
CA TYR A 125 9.22 7.94 -11.37
C TYR A 125 10.55 8.27 -12.05
N LEU A 126 11.59 7.46 -11.81
CA LEU A 126 12.89 7.61 -12.45
C LEU A 126 12.78 7.49 -13.97
N PHE A 127 11.98 6.53 -14.45
CA PHE A 127 11.73 6.37 -15.87
C PHE A 127 11.13 7.62 -16.53
N LYS A 128 10.20 8.30 -15.85
CA LYS A 128 9.52 9.48 -16.38
C LYS A 128 10.32 10.77 -16.24
N THR A 129 11.13 10.91 -15.18
CA THR A 129 11.86 12.15 -14.88
C THR A 129 13.29 12.15 -15.40
N LYS A 130 13.94 10.99 -15.42
CA LYS A 130 15.34 10.84 -15.79
C LYS A 130 15.53 9.66 -16.75
N PRO A 131 14.97 9.72 -17.98
CA PRO A 131 15.02 8.61 -18.93
C PRO A 131 16.45 8.21 -19.35
N LYS A 132 17.40 9.15 -19.26
CA LYS A 132 18.83 8.94 -19.55
C LYS A 132 19.67 8.59 -18.30
N ALA A 133 19.08 8.63 -17.10
CA ALA A 133 19.81 8.19 -15.91
C ALA A 133 19.91 6.68 -15.95
N ASN A 134 21.13 6.17 -15.80
CA ASN A 134 21.40 4.74 -15.83
C ASN A 134 20.59 4.04 -14.73
N TYR A 135 19.68 3.16 -15.15
CA TYR A 135 18.86 2.37 -14.24
C TYR A 135 19.77 1.39 -13.51
N LEU A 136 19.60 1.31 -12.19
CA LEU A 136 20.18 0.31 -11.28
C LEU A 136 21.56 -0.24 -11.74
N PHE A 137 22.63 0.50 -11.43
CA PHE A 137 24.03 0.05 -11.57
C PHE A 137 24.53 -0.28 -13.00
N ASN A 138 24.02 0.35 -14.08
CA ASN A 138 24.46 0.05 -15.47
C ASN A 138 24.21 -1.40 -15.95
N LEU A 139 23.58 -2.27 -15.14
CA LEU A 139 23.52 -3.70 -15.43
C LEU A 139 22.29 -4.10 -16.27
N ILE A 140 21.21 -3.32 -16.23
CA ILE A 140 19.96 -3.68 -16.93
C ILE A 140 19.38 -2.43 -17.60
N GLN A 141 19.47 -2.39 -18.94
CA GLN A 141 18.79 -1.38 -19.74
C GLN A 141 17.26 -1.59 -19.65
N PRO A 142 16.47 -0.52 -19.41
CA PRO A 142 15.02 -0.64 -19.33
C PRO A 142 14.48 -1.07 -20.69
N LYS A 143 13.67 -2.13 -20.70
CA LYS A 143 12.94 -2.51 -21.92
C LYS A 143 11.67 -1.70 -21.97
N THR A 144 11.46 -0.99 -23.08
CA THR A 144 10.29 -0.13 -23.27
C THR A 144 9.57 -0.42 -24.58
N ILE A 145 8.31 -0.02 -24.67
CA ILE A 145 7.59 0.09 -25.94
C ILE A 145 7.60 1.57 -26.33
N ASN A 146 8.21 1.87 -27.48
CA ASN A 146 8.32 3.21 -28.06
C ASN A 146 8.80 4.30 -27.08
N ASN A 147 9.68 3.95 -26.12
CA ASN A 147 10.15 4.83 -25.04
C ASN A 147 9.04 5.44 -24.16
N LYS A 148 7.81 4.90 -24.22
CA LYS A 148 6.63 5.42 -23.50
C LYS A 148 6.20 4.53 -22.33
N LEU A 149 6.26 3.21 -22.53
CA LEU A 149 5.78 2.20 -21.58
C LEU A 149 6.94 1.34 -21.12
N LEU A 150 7.06 1.13 -19.81
CA LEU A 150 8.12 0.36 -19.19
C LEU A 150 7.69 -1.11 -19.03
N CYS A 151 8.48 -2.03 -19.57
CA CYS A 151 8.17 -3.46 -19.66
C CYS A 151 9.26 -4.33 -19.01
N SER A 152 9.94 -3.81 -17.98
CA SER A 152 11.06 -4.48 -17.30
C SER A 152 11.10 -4.15 -15.81
N GLY A 153 11.77 -5.00 -15.02
CA GLY A 153 11.84 -4.86 -13.57
C GLY A 153 10.49 -5.18 -12.92
N PHE A 154 10.04 -4.33 -12.01
CA PHE A 154 8.74 -4.50 -11.35
C PHE A 154 7.60 -4.56 -12.37
N TRP A 155 7.62 -3.67 -13.37
CA TRP A 155 6.59 -3.55 -14.41
C TRP A 155 6.62 -4.66 -15.47
N SER A 156 7.54 -5.63 -15.37
CA SER A 156 7.45 -6.88 -16.15
C SER A 156 6.73 -8.01 -15.42
N LEU A 157 6.59 -7.93 -14.09
CA LEU A 157 5.91 -8.97 -13.30
C LEU A 157 4.39 -8.89 -13.46
N SER A 158 3.85 -7.68 -13.34
CA SER A 158 2.45 -7.37 -13.64
C SER A 158 2.32 -5.88 -13.95
N ARG A 159 1.21 -5.49 -14.59
CA ARG A 159 0.93 -4.09 -14.93
C ARG A 159 0.77 -3.20 -13.69
N HIS A 160 0.43 -3.79 -12.54
CA HIS A 160 0.20 -3.10 -11.27
C HIS A 160 0.76 -3.89 -10.08
N ILE A 161 2.03 -4.27 -10.15
CA ILE A 161 2.70 -4.97 -9.03
C ILE A 161 2.76 -4.13 -7.75
N ASN A 162 2.70 -2.81 -7.88
CA ASN A 162 2.58 -1.90 -6.74
C ASN A 162 1.29 -2.11 -5.94
N TYR A 163 0.18 -2.44 -6.61
CA TYR A 163 -1.09 -2.73 -5.94
C TYR A 163 -1.02 -4.04 -5.14
N LEU A 164 -0.30 -5.04 -5.66
CA LEU A 164 0.01 -6.24 -4.89
C LEU A 164 0.84 -5.88 -3.66
N GLY A 165 1.87 -5.04 -3.82
CA GLY A 165 2.70 -4.57 -2.71
C GLY A 165 1.90 -3.91 -1.58
N ASP A 166 1.03 -2.96 -1.93
CA ASP A 166 0.13 -2.28 -0.98
C ASP A 166 -0.82 -3.27 -0.27
N THR A 167 -1.34 -4.25 -1.01
CA THR A 167 -2.21 -5.29 -0.44
C THR A 167 -1.45 -6.20 0.54
N LEU A 168 -0.20 -6.56 0.25
CA LEU A 168 0.63 -7.37 1.15
C LEU A 168 0.97 -6.64 2.45
N MET A 169 1.25 -5.33 2.38
CA MET A 169 1.43 -4.51 3.59
C MET A 169 0.15 -4.48 4.43
N ALA A 170 -1.02 -4.31 3.81
CA ALA A 170 -2.30 -4.33 4.51
C ALA A 170 -2.61 -5.69 5.15
N CYS A 171 -2.28 -6.80 4.46
CA CYS A 171 -2.40 -8.15 5.01
C CYS A 171 -1.48 -8.35 6.23
N SER A 172 -0.24 -7.87 6.18
CA SER A 172 0.68 -7.94 7.31
C SER A 172 0.14 -7.20 8.54
N LEU A 173 -0.38 -5.98 8.35
CA LEU A 173 -1.00 -5.21 9.43
C LEU A 173 -2.24 -5.92 10.00
N ALA A 174 -3.09 -6.52 9.15
CA ALA A 174 -4.23 -7.32 9.60
C ALA A 174 -3.79 -8.55 10.41
N LEU A 175 -2.72 -9.24 10.00
CA LEU A 175 -2.19 -10.41 10.71
C LEU A 175 -1.68 -10.08 12.11
N LEU A 176 -1.04 -8.91 12.30
CA LEU A 176 -0.58 -8.45 13.62
C LEU A 176 -1.73 -8.28 14.63
N CYS A 177 -2.93 -7.95 14.14
CA CYS A 177 -4.14 -7.78 14.95
C CYS A 177 -5.06 -9.02 14.95
N PHE A 178 -4.62 -10.14 14.35
CA PHE A 178 -5.44 -11.36 14.22
C PHE A 178 -4.77 -12.60 14.82
N ILE A 179 -3.47 -12.79 14.59
CA ILE A 179 -2.72 -13.97 15.07
C ILE A 179 -2.63 -13.94 16.60
N ASP A 180 -2.90 -15.07 17.25
CA ASP A 180 -2.83 -15.25 18.70
C ASP A 180 -3.68 -14.23 19.50
N CYS A 181 -4.62 -13.55 18.84
CA CYS A 181 -5.62 -12.72 19.50
C CYS A 181 -6.77 -13.60 20.00
N SER A 182 -7.12 -13.44 21.28
CA SER A 182 -8.20 -14.23 21.92
C SER A 182 -9.59 -13.83 21.44
N SER A 183 -9.77 -12.56 21.08
CA SER A 183 -10.91 -12.14 20.27
C SER A 183 -10.66 -12.62 18.84
N LYS A 184 -11.43 -13.60 18.38
CA LYS A 184 -11.41 -13.97 16.96
C LYS A 184 -12.17 -12.92 16.13
N THR A 185 -11.80 -11.65 16.28
CA THR A 185 -12.39 -10.56 15.50
C THR A 185 -11.79 -10.58 14.10
N TYR A 186 -12.66 -10.69 13.09
CA TYR A 186 -12.27 -10.65 11.69
C TYR A 186 -12.22 -9.22 11.14
N LEU A 187 -12.54 -8.21 11.95
CA LEU A 187 -12.53 -6.80 11.56
C LEU A 187 -11.20 -6.31 10.95
N PRO A 188 -10.00 -6.73 11.43
CA PRO A 188 -8.74 -6.32 10.82
C PRO A 188 -8.64 -6.68 9.32
N TRP A 189 -9.32 -7.75 8.88
CA TRP A 189 -9.31 -8.18 7.47
C TRP A 189 -10.12 -7.27 6.54
N LEU A 190 -10.97 -6.39 7.08
CA LEU A 190 -11.67 -5.40 6.27
C LEU A 190 -10.69 -4.42 5.60
N TYR A 191 -9.51 -4.20 6.20
CA TYR A 191 -8.48 -3.32 5.65
C TYR A 191 -7.85 -3.85 4.34
N PRO A 192 -7.24 -5.06 4.28
CA PRO A 192 -6.78 -5.61 3.02
C PRO A 192 -7.92 -5.90 2.04
N MET A 193 -9.11 -6.27 2.52
CA MET A 193 -10.29 -6.45 1.65
C MET A 193 -10.65 -5.16 0.91
N TYR A 194 -10.63 -4.02 1.59
CA TYR A 194 -10.82 -2.71 0.97
C TYR A 194 -9.78 -2.45 -0.14
N TYR A 195 -8.50 -2.74 0.11
CA TYR A 195 -7.46 -2.57 -0.92
C TYR A 195 -7.69 -3.45 -2.15
N VAL A 196 -8.05 -4.73 -1.95
CA VAL A 196 -8.35 -5.64 -3.07
C VAL A 196 -9.49 -5.07 -3.92
N LEU A 197 -10.59 -4.64 -3.30
CA LEU A 197 -11.72 -4.06 -4.01
C LEU A 197 -11.32 -2.77 -4.73
N LEU A 198 -10.68 -1.84 -4.03
CA LEU A 198 -10.19 -0.58 -4.59
C LEU A 198 -9.33 -0.82 -5.82
N PHE A 199 -8.33 -1.70 -5.73
CA PHE A 199 -7.37 -1.93 -6.81
C PHE A 199 -7.95 -2.68 -7.99
N ILE A 200 -8.91 -3.59 -7.81
CA ILE A 200 -9.61 -4.23 -8.93
C ILE A 200 -10.37 -3.18 -9.75
N PHE A 201 -11.11 -2.28 -9.09
CA PHE A 201 -11.83 -1.22 -9.80
C PHE A 201 -10.87 -0.20 -10.43
N ARG A 202 -9.82 0.18 -9.69
CA ARG A 202 -8.82 1.16 -10.14
C ARG A 202 -8.01 0.67 -11.33
N GLU A 203 -7.57 -0.59 -11.32
CA GLU A 203 -6.84 -1.20 -12.45
C GLU A 203 -7.70 -1.20 -13.71
N ARG A 204 -9.00 -1.54 -13.61
CA ARG A 204 -9.91 -1.54 -14.75
C ARG A 204 -10.11 -0.14 -15.33
N ALA A 205 -10.17 0.88 -14.47
CA ALA A 205 -10.26 2.26 -14.89
C ALA A 205 -8.96 2.71 -15.58
N ASP A 206 -7.81 2.44 -14.97
CA ASP A 206 -6.50 2.78 -15.54
C ASP A 206 -6.25 2.08 -16.89
N ASN A 207 -6.62 0.80 -17.01
CA ASN A 207 -6.52 0.07 -18.26
C ASN A 207 -7.36 0.72 -19.39
N LYS A 208 -8.56 1.22 -19.09
CA LYS A 208 -9.39 1.94 -20.09
C LYS A 208 -8.73 3.26 -20.51
N ILE A 209 -8.15 3.99 -19.56
CA ILE A 209 -7.45 5.26 -19.83
C ILE A 209 -6.20 5.00 -20.67
N CYS A 210 -5.38 4.02 -20.28
CA CYS A 210 -4.16 3.65 -20.98
C CYS A 210 -4.45 3.11 -22.39
N GLN A 211 -5.51 2.32 -22.58
CA GLN A 211 -5.92 1.86 -23.91
C GLN A 211 -6.32 3.01 -24.83
N LYS A 212 -7.03 4.03 -24.31
CA LYS A 212 -7.38 5.23 -25.07
C LYS A 212 -6.15 6.08 -25.39
N LYS A 213 -5.22 6.20 -24.44
CA LYS A 213 -4.03 7.05 -24.56
C LYS A 213 -2.95 6.48 -25.47
N TYR A 214 -2.66 5.18 -25.38
CA TYR A 214 -1.53 4.55 -26.05
C TYR A 214 -1.95 3.64 -27.23
N GLY A 215 -3.24 3.33 -27.38
CA GLY A 215 -3.74 2.62 -28.57
C GLY A 215 -3.07 1.27 -28.79
N TYR A 216 -2.36 1.12 -29.92
CA TYR A 216 -1.66 -0.11 -30.28
C TYR A 216 -0.52 -0.45 -29.32
N ASP A 217 0.27 0.54 -28.88
CA ASP A 217 1.37 0.34 -27.93
C ASP A 217 0.88 -0.28 -26.61
N TRP A 218 -0.36 0.03 -26.19
CA TRP A 218 -0.96 -0.59 -25.01
C TRP A 218 -1.31 -2.07 -25.22
N LYS A 219 -1.80 -2.43 -26.42
CA LYS A 219 -2.12 -3.82 -26.73
C LYS A 219 -0.85 -4.67 -26.72
N GLU A 220 0.21 -4.17 -27.34
CA GLU A 220 1.52 -4.82 -27.29
C GLU A 220 2.05 -4.93 -25.84
N TYR A 221 1.88 -3.88 -25.04
CA TYR A 221 2.24 -3.92 -23.62
C TYR A 221 1.48 -5.02 -22.86
N CYS A 222 0.18 -5.12 -23.07
CA CYS A 222 -0.65 -6.14 -22.44
C CYS A 222 -0.30 -7.56 -22.89
N GLN A 223 0.23 -7.74 -24.11
CA GLN A 223 0.73 -9.04 -24.56
C GLN A 223 2.04 -9.43 -23.86
N ARG A 224 2.95 -8.45 -23.67
CA ARG A 224 4.23 -8.69 -22.98
C ARG A 224 4.07 -8.87 -21.47
N VAL A 225 3.13 -8.16 -20.86
CA VAL A 225 2.85 -8.17 -19.42
C VAL A 225 1.37 -8.52 -19.24
N PRO A 226 0.98 -9.81 -19.31
CA PRO A 226 -0.42 -10.21 -19.35
C PRO A 226 -1.14 -10.01 -18.01
N TYR A 227 -0.42 -10.16 -16.91
CA TYR A 227 -0.96 -10.07 -15.56
C TYR A 227 -1.22 -8.62 -15.14
N ARG A 228 -2.37 -8.40 -14.53
CA ARG A 228 -2.87 -7.09 -14.07
C ARG A 228 -2.24 -6.72 -12.76
N ILE A 229 -2.41 -7.52 -11.72
CA ILE A 229 -1.97 -7.24 -10.35
C ILE A 229 -1.11 -8.37 -9.85
N ILE A 230 -1.61 -9.61 -9.88
CA ILE A 230 -0.97 -10.77 -9.28
C ILE A 230 -0.30 -11.58 -10.40
N PRO A 231 1.03 -11.62 -10.46
CA PRO A 231 1.74 -12.40 -11.46
C PRO A 231 1.25 -13.86 -11.46
N PHE A 232 1.07 -14.44 -12.64
CA PHE A 232 0.62 -15.82 -12.83
C PHE A 232 -0.82 -16.15 -12.38
N ILE A 233 -1.59 -15.17 -11.91
CA ILE A 233 -2.97 -15.38 -11.44
C ILE A 233 -3.96 -14.41 -12.11
N TYR A 234 -3.74 -13.10 -12.03
CA TYR A 234 -4.66 -12.06 -12.51
C TYR A 234 -3.92 -10.84 -13.04
#